data_AF-A0A2K8T1T1-F1
#
_entry.id   AF-A0A2K8T1T1-F1
#
_cell.length_a   1.000
_cell.length_b   1.000
_cell.length_c   1.000
_cell.angle_alpha   90.00
_cell.angle_beta   90.00
_cell.angle_gamma   90.00
#
_symmetry.space_group_name_H-M   'P 1'
#
loop_
_entity.id
_entity.type
_entity.pdbx_description
1 polymer ?
#
loop_
_entity_poly.entity_id
_entity_poly.type
_entity_poly.pdbx_seq_one_letter_code
_entity_poly.pdbx_strand_id
1 'polypeptide(L)'
;MESRAAFLTDTSHRIRFVYTPKHSSWLNQIECWFSILVRRLLRRGNFISTHDLKQQILNFIDYFNCTLAKPFVWKFLGYPDSA
;
A
#
# COMPACT_ATOMS: atom_id res chain seq x y z
N MET A 1 -5.23 10.61 32.11
CA MET A 1 -5.03 9.49 31.18
C MET A 1 -4.51 10.09 29.88
N GLU A 2 -3.31 9.70 29.44
CA GLU A 2 -2.84 10.15 28.13
C GLU A 2 -3.79 9.62 27.06
N SER A 3 -4.16 10.48 26.11
CA SER A 3 -5.05 10.06 25.04
C SER A 3 -4.33 9.07 24.14
N ARG A 4 -5.09 8.15 23.51
CA ARG A 4 -4.55 7.26 22.47
C ARG A 4 -3.80 8.04 21.38
N ALA A 5 -4.28 9.25 21.06
CA ALA A 5 -3.63 10.12 20.10
C ALA A 5 -2.23 10.52 20.57
N ALA A 6 -2.10 10.99 21.82
CA ALA A 6 -0.81 11.38 22.40
C ALA A 6 0.22 10.24 22.34
N PHE A 7 -0.19 9.03 22.76
CA PHE A 7 0.66 7.83 22.68
C PHE A 7 1.08 7.51 21.23
N LEU A 8 0.15 7.49 20.28
CA LEU A 8 0.47 7.16 18.88
C LEU A 8 1.36 8.21 18.21
N THR A 9 1.33 9.46 18.69
CA THR A 9 2.14 10.55 18.14
C THR A 9 3.55 10.65 18.72
N ASP A 10 3.88 10.00 19.85
CA ASP A 10 5.17 10.13 20.54
C ASP A 10 6.38 9.61 19.74
N THR A 11 7.26 10.53 19.31
CA THR A 11 8.47 10.28 18.52
C THR A 11 9.50 9.37 19.16
N SER A 12 9.43 9.15 20.47
CA SER A 12 10.31 8.21 21.17
C SER A 12 10.04 6.74 20.82
N HIS A 13 8.84 6.42 20.32
CA HIS A 13 8.43 5.05 20.03
C HIS A 13 9.20 4.43 18.86
N ARG A 14 9.63 3.16 19.03
CA ARG A 14 10.25 2.33 17.98
C ARG A 14 9.37 2.24 16.73
N ILE A 15 8.05 2.16 16.90
CA ILE A 15 7.08 2.10 15.80
C ILE A 15 6.38 3.45 15.72
N ARG A 16 6.45 4.07 14.55
CA ARG A 16 5.90 5.41 14.27
C ARG A 16 4.75 5.28 13.29
N PHE A 17 3.59 5.82 13.64
CA PHE A 17 2.44 5.87 12.74
C PHE A 17 2.51 7.14 11.89
N VAL A 18 2.57 6.97 10.58
CA VAL A 18 2.52 8.06 9.61
C VAL A 18 1.17 8.01 8.91
N TYR A 19 0.43 9.11 8.99
CA TYR A 19 -0.87 9.24 8.33
C TYR A 19 -0.72 10.03 7.05
N THR A 20 -1.25 9.50 5.95
CA THR A 20 -1.36 10.26 4.69
C THR A 20 -2.38 11.39 4.84
N PRO A 21 -2.23 12.51 4.12
CA PRO A 21 -3.26 13.54 4.09
C PRO A 21 -4.63 12.97 3.72
N LYS A 22 -5.69 13.65 4.16
CA LYS A 22 -7.06 13.26 3.80
C LYS A 22 -7.21 13.21 2.29
N HIS A 23 -7.99 12.25 1.80
CA HIS A 23 -8.22 12.03 0.36
C HIS A 23 -6.96 11.78 -0.48
N SER A 24 -5.85 11.37 0.16
CA SER A 24 -4.59 11.07 -0.52
C SER A 24 -4.24 9.58 -0.51
N SER A 25 -5.23 8.72 -0.76
CA SER A 25 -5.05 7.26 -0.92
C SER A 25 -3.98 6.90 -1.95
N TRP A 26 -3.81 7.73 -2.97
CA TRP A 26 -2.78 7.57 -4.00
C TRP A 26 -1.34 7.63 -3.46
N LEU A 27 -1.12 8.19 -2.26
CA LEU A 27 0.18 8.17 -1.56
C LEU A 27 0.38 6.87 -0.75
N ASN A 28 -0.69 6.13 -0.47
CA ASN A 28 -0.62 4.91 0.32
C ASN A 28 -0.10 3.74 -0.53
N GLN A 29 1.14 3.33 -0.29
CA GLN A 29 1.80 2.26 -1.04
C GLN A 29 1.04 0.92 -1.00
N ILE A 30 0.33 0.64 0.10
CA ILE A 30 -0.49 -0.57 0.22
C ILE A 30 -1.63 -0.55 -0.80
N GLU A 31 -2.29 0.61 -0.97
CA GLU A 31 -3.36 0.80 -1.93
C GLU A 31 -2.84 0.77 -3.38
N CYS A 32 -1.66 1.34 -3.62
CA CYS A 32 -0.97 1.22 -4.91
C CYS A 32 -0.69 -0.25 -5.25
N TRP A 33 -0.20 -1.04 -4.29
CA TRP A 33 0.08 -2.46 -4.50
C TRP A 33 -1.20 -3.26 -4.76
N PHE A 34 -2.28 -3.03 -4.01
CA PHE A 34 -3.57 -3.67 -4.29
C PHE A 34 -4.09 -3.33 -5.68
N SER A 35 -3.89 -2.09 -6.14
CA SER A 35 -4.25 -1.68 -7.51
C SER A 35 -3.46 -2.46 -8.57
N ILE A 36 -2.23 -2.91 -8.28
CA ILE A 36 -1.45 -3.78 -9.16
C ILE A 36 -2.00 -5.21 -9.12
N LEU A 37 -2.22 -5.77 -7.92
CA LEU A 37 -2.80 -7.11 -7.73
C LEU A 37 -4.13 -7.25 -8.48
N VAL A 38 -5.04 -6.28 -8.31
CA VAL A 38 -6.34 -6.27 -8.98
C VAL A 38 -6.16 -6.27 -10.50
N ARG A 39 -5.32 -5.39 -11.04
CA ARG A 39 -5.16 -5.25 -12.49
C ARG A 39 -4.47 -6.45 -13.15
N ARG A 40 -3.52 -7.08 -12.46
CA ARG A 40 -2.67 -8.14 -13.02
C ARG A 40 -3.18 -9.54 -12.77
N LEU A 41 -3.77 -9.80 -11.59
CA LEU A 41 -4.26 -11.12 -11.21
C LEU A 41 -5.78 -11.18 -11.20
N LEU A 42 -6.44 -10.33 -10.40
CA LEU A 42 -7.86 -10.56 -10.07
C LEU A 42 -8.81 -10.22 -11.22
N ARG A 43 -8.60 -9.11 -11.92
CA ARG A 43 -9.52 -8.62 -12.97
C ARG A 43 -9.64 -9.56 -14.18
N ARG A 44 -8.63 -10.39 -14.42
CA ARG A 44 -8.58 -11.33 -15.56
C ARG A 44 -8.36 -12.77 -15.11
N GLY A 45 -8.41 -13.03 -13.81
CA GLY A 45 -8.22 -14.35 -13.25
C GLY A 45 -9.48 -15.19 -13.41
N ASN A 46 -9.30 -16.46 -13.77
CA ASN A 46 -10.33 -17.48 -13.65
C ASN A 46 -9.88 -18.40 -12.52
N PHE A 47 -10.72 -18.53 -11.49
CA PHE A 47 -10.40 -19.31 -10.30
C PHE A 47 -11.45 -20.40 -10.13
N ILE A 48 -10.99 -21.63 -9.96
CA ILE A 48 -11.89 -22.80 -9.85
C ILE A 48 -12.42 -23.01 -8.43
N SER A 49 -11.83 -22.32 -7.44
CA SER A 49 -12.26 -22.34 -6.04
C SER A 49 -11.67 -21.17 -5.26
N THR A 50 -12.15 -20.95 -4.03
CA THR A 50 -11.56 -19.99 -3.10
C THR A 50 -10.15 -20.40 -2.65
N HIS A 51 -9.87 -21.70 -2.57
CA HIS A 51 -8.53 -22.21 -2.28
C HIS A 51 -7.55 -21.88 -3.41
N ASP A 52 -7.98 -22.08 -4.65
CA ASP A 52 -7.20 -21.73 -5.84
C ASP A 52 -6.92 -20.22 -5.90
N LEU A 53 -7.93 -19.38 -5.68
CA LEU A 53 -7.75 -17.93 -5.55
C LEU A 53 -6.70 -17.56 -4.49
N LYS A 54 -6.77 -18.17 -3.30
CA LYS A 54 -5.80 -17.93 -2.22
C LYS A 54 -4.38 -18.29 -2.66
N GLN A 55 -4.19 -19.46 -3.25
CA GLN A 55 -2.87 -19.89 -3.72
C GLN A 55 -2.32 -18.97 -4.79
N GLN A 56 -3.16 -18.57 -5.75
CA GLN A 56 -2.75 -17.65 -6.81
C GLN A 56 -2.36 -16.26 -6.27
N ILE A 57 -3.02 -15.77 -5.23
CA ILE A 57 -2.61 -14.53 -4.55
C ILE A 57 -1.25 -14.70 -3.86
N LEU A 58 -1.02 -15.82 -3.15
CA LEU A 58 0.26 -16.09 -2.50
C LEU A 58 1.42 -16.21 -3.51
N ASN A 59 1.20 -16.96 -4.59
CA ASN A 59 2.16 -17.09 -5.69
C ASN A 59 2.48 -15.73 -6.33
N PHE A 60 1.46 -14.89 -6.50
CA PHE A 60 1.65 -13.53 -7.01
C PHE A 60 2.48 -12.67 -6.05
N ILE A 61 2.25 -12.77 -4.74
CA ILE A 61 3.03 -12.06 -3.72
C ILE A 61 4.50 -12.47 -3.80
N ASP A 62 4.78 -13.77 -3.82
CA ASP A 62 6.14 -14.30 -3.90
C ASP A 62 6.86 -13.83 -5.18
N TYR A 63 6.19 -13.96 -6.33
CA TYR A 63 6.72 -13.47 -7.60
C TYR A 63 6.95 -11.96 -7.59
N PHE A 64 6.00 -11.17 -7.08
CA PHE A 64 6.10 -9.72 -6.99
C PHE A 64 7.30 -9.32 -6.13
N ASN A 65 7.48 -9.93 -4.96
CA ASN A 65 8.58 -9.67 -4.05
C ASN A 65 9.94 -9.97 -4.69
N CYS A 66 10.05 -11.07 -5.43
CA CYS A 66 11.29 -11.47 -6.08
C CYS A 66 11.66 -10.61 -7.31
N THR A 67 10.67 -10.07 -8.04
CA THR A 67 10.92 -9.54 -9.40
C THR A 67 10.46 -8.11 -9.65
N LEU A 68 9.43 -7.65 -8.94
CA LEU A 68 8.75 -6.38 -9.20
C LEU A 68 8.84 -5.38 -8.04
N ALA A 69 9.25 -5.83 -6.86
CA ALA A 69 9.43 -4.98 -5.68
C ALA A 69 10.52 -3.94 -5.95
N LYS A 70 10.09 -2.74 -6.34
CA LYS A 70 10.94 -1.58 -6.61
C LYS A 70 10.33 -0.38 -5.89
N PRO A 71 11.17 0.56 -5.40
CA PRO A 71 10.68 1.81 -4.83
C PRO A 71 9.74 2.53 -5.81
N PHE A 72 8.62 3.03 -5.31
CA PHE A 72 7.72 3.87 -6.10
C PHE A 72 8.39 5.22 -6.36
N VAL A 73 8.49 5.59 -7.64
CA VAL A 73 9.00 6.90 -8.05
C VAL A 73 7.82 7.87 -8.13
N TRP A 74 7.74 8.76 -7.14
CA TRP A 74 6.73 9.82 -7.10
C TRP A 74 7.10 10.91 -8.12
N LYS A 75 6.23 11.11 -9.11
CA LYS A 75 6.42 12.15 -10.15
C LYS A 75 5.77 13.48 -9.79
N PHE A 76 4.86 13.49 -8.82
CA PHE A 76 4.19 14.69 -8.37
C PHE A 76 5.10 15.46 -7.41
N LEU A 77 5.46 16.69 -7.76
CA LEU A 77 6.38 17.54 -6.98
C LEU A 77 5.67 18.52 -6.04
N GLY A 78 4.34 18.44 -5.95
CA GLY A 78 3.52 19.43 -5.25
C GLY A 78 2.89 20.43 -6.21
N TYR A 79 1.99 21.26 -5.67
CA TYR A 79 1.55 22.46 -6.36
C TYR A 79 2.66 23.51 -6.23
N PRO A 80 2.97 24.28 -7.29
CA PRO A 80 3.84 25.43 -7.13
C PRO A 80 3.28 26.32 -6.03
N ASP A 81 4.15 26.89 -5.20
CA ASP A 81 3.74 27.82 -4.16
C ASP A 81 2.93 28.93 -4.83
N SER A 82 1.66 29.04 -4.45
CA SER A 82 0.82 30.17 -4.79
C SER A 82 1.40 31.38 -4.05
N ALA A 83 2.30 32.11 -4.70
CA ALA A 83 2.69 33.45 -4.27
C ALA A 83 1.50 34.41 -4.42
#